data_AF-A0A846NKD9-F1
#
_entry.id   AF-A0A846NKD9-F1
#
_cell.length_a   1.000
_cell.length_b   1.000
_cell.length_c   1.000
_cell.angle_alpha   90.00
_cell.angle_beta   90.00
_cell.angle_gamma   90.00
#
_symmetry.space_group_name_H-M   'P 1'
#
loop_
_entity.id
_entity.type
_entity.pdbx_description
1 polymer ?
#
loop_
_entity_poly.entity_id
_entity_poly.type
_entity_poly.pdbx_seq_one_letter_code
_entity_poly.pdbx_strand_id
1 'polypeptide(L)'
;YTNKEMFDKTAPISAIDKAKTPILFQHGENDPRVPLISAMEMYRVLKAKGVKTRLIVFPGQGHGIFKPRECYALMVQNYRWFVHHLLGEELDLLMDDTGETIEG
;
A
#
# COMPACT_ATOMS: atom_id res chain seq x y z
N TYR A 1 -13.30 -24.33 -9.67
CA TYR A 1 -13.46 -23.00 -9.05
C TYR A 1 -14.57 -23.08 -8.00
N THR A 2 -14.37 -23.70 -6.84
CA THR A 2 -15.57 -23.98 -6.04
C THR A 2 -15.30 -24.26 -4.57
N ASN A 3 -14.97 -23.20 -3.83
CA ASN A 3 -15.41 -23.13 -2.44
C ASN A 3 -15.62 -21.65 -2.06
N LYS A 4 -16.74 -21.09 -2.52
CA LYS A 4 -17.16 -19.71 -2.25
C LYS A 4 -17.15 -19.43 -0.74
N GLU A 5 -17.62 -20.39 0.05
CA GLU A 5 -17.68 -20.26 1.50
C GLU A 5 -16.29 -20.15 2.15
N MET A 6 -15.30 -20.90 1.64
CA MET A 6 -13.92 -20.76 2.09
C MET A 6 -13.35 -19.39 1.70
N PHE A 7 -13.56 -18.95 0.46
CA PHE A 7 -13.09 -17.65 -0.01
C PHE A 7 -13.71 -16.50 0.79
N ASP A 8 -15.02 -16.56 1.04
CA ASP A 8 -15.73 -15.56 1.84
C ASP A 8 -15.18 -15.50 3.28
N LYS A 9 -14.70 -16.61 3.84
CA LYS A 9 -14.11 -16.65 5.19
C LYS A 9 -12.66 -16.17 5.26
N THR A 10 -11.87 -16.34 4.20
CA THR A 10 -10.42 -16.10 4.23
C THR A 10 -9.97 -14.88 3.44
N ALA A 11 -10.78 -14.39 2.51
CA ALA A 11 -10.42 -13.23 1.71
C ALA A 11 -10.36 -11.96 2.58
N PRO A 12 -9.26 -11.17 2.49
CA PRO A 12 -9.12 -9.93 3.25
C PRO A 12 -10.28 -8.94 3.02
N ILE A 13 -10.85 -8.94 1.81
CA ILE A 13 -11.97 -8.06 1.45
C ILE A 13 -13.24 -8.38 2.25
N SER A 14 -13.45 -9.63 2.66
CA SER A 14 -14.61 -10.02 3.47
C SER A 14 -14.57 -9.45 4.89
N ALA A 15 -13.37 -9.11 5.39
CA ALA A 15 -13.18 -8.52 6.71
C ALA A 15 -12.92 -7.01 6.66
N ILE A 16 -13.08 -6.37 5.49
CA ILE A 16 -12.71 -4.97 5.28
C ILE A 16 -13.46 -3.99 6.21
N ASP A 17 -14.67 -4.35 6.62
CA ASP A 17 -15.49 -3.56 7.55
C ASP A 17 -14.88 -3.47 8.96
N LYS A 18 -14.01 -4.41 9.32
CA LYS A 18 -13.34 -4.46 10.63
C LYS A 18 -12.01 -3.72 10.64
N ALA A 19 -11.53 -3.27 9.48
CA ALA A 19 -10.24 -2.58 9.37
C ALA A 19 -10.31 -1.20 10.05
N LYS A 20 -9.39 -0.98 10.99
CA LYS A 20 -9.23 0.30 11.72
C LYS A 20 -7.78 0.78 11.72
N THR A 21 -6.83 -0.14 11.64
CA THR A 21 -5.40 0.15 11.59
C THR A 21 -5.06 0.88 10.29
N PRO A 22 -4.19 1.89 10.31
CA PRO A 22 -3.66 2.48 9.08
C PRO A 22 -2.98 1.44 8.17
N ILE A 23 -3.27 1.46 6.87
CA ILE A 23 -2.73 0.48 5.90
C ILE A 23 -1.96 1.19 4.77
N LEU A 24 -0.70 0.76 4.57
CA LEU A 24 0.12 1.12 3.40
C LEU A 24 0.08 -0.03 2.40
N PHE A 25 -0.34 0.26 1.17
CA PHE A 25 -0.25 -0.63 0.02
C PHE A 25 0.95 -0.24 -0.84
N GLN A 26 1.76 -1.22 -1.23
CA GLN A 26 2.90 -1.08 -2.14
C GLN A 26 2.76 -2.15 -3.22
N HIS A 27 2.70 -1.75 -4.50
CA HIS A 27 2.38 -2.67 -5.60
C HIS A 27 3.18 -2.35 -6.86
N GLY A 28 3.65 -3.36 -7.59
CA GLY A 28 4.27 -3.17 -8.89
C GLY A 28 3.23 -3.05 -10.00
N GLU A 29 3.38 -2.06 -10.89
CA GLU A 29 2.41 -1.79 -11.96
C GLU A 29 2.10 -3.02 -12.83
N ASN A 30 3.12 -3.83 -13.12
CA ASN A 30 3.06 -4.97 -14.04
C ASN A 30 3.17 -6.32 -13.32
N ASP A 31 2.66 -6.45 -12.09
CA ASP A 31 2.65 -7.72 -11.36
C ASP A 31 1.78 -8.78 -12.09
N PRO A 32 2.38 -9.84 -12.66
CA PRO A 32 1.64 -10.87 -13.39
C PRO A 32 0.96 -11.89 -12.47
N ARG A 33 1.30 -11.91 -11.17
CA ARG A 33 0.77 -12.87 -10.19
C ARG A 33 -0.42 -12.30 -9.45
N VAL A 34 -0.33 -11.04 -9.02
CA VAL A 34 -1.38 -10.33 -8.28
C VAL A 34 -1.72 -9.03 -9.01
N PRO A 35 -2.87 -8.95 -9.71
CA PRO A 35 -3.24 -7.75 -10.45
C PRO A 35 -3.34 -6.51 -9.55
N LEU A 36 -2.82 -5.38 -10.03
CA LEU A 36 -2.89 -4.08 -9.34
C LEU A 36 -4.33 -3.68 -8.96
N ILE A 37 -5.32 -4.13 -9.74
CA ILE A 37 -6.74 -3.86 -9.52
C ILE A 37 -7.17 -4.27 -8.11
N SER A 38 -6.71 -5.42 -7.61
CA SER A 38 -7.08 -5.90 -6.28
C SER A 38 -6.62 -4.94 -5.17
N ALA A 39 -5.41 -4.39 -5.29
CA ALA A 39 -4.90 -3.38 -4.36
C ALA A 39 -5.69 -2.05 -4.47
N MET A 40 -6.03 -1.63 -5.69
CA MET A 40 -6.82 -0.42 -5.92
C MET A 40 -8.24 -0.52 -5.35
N GLU A 41 -8.89 -1.68 -5.49
CA GLU A 41 -10.22 -1.92 -4.93
C GLU A 41 -10.21 -1.83 -3.40
N MET A 42 -9.28 -2.53 -2.75
CA MET A 42 -9.13 -2.45 -1.29
C MET A 42 -8.82 -1.02 -0.82
N TYR A 43 -7.88 -0.34 -1.49
CA TYR A 43 -7.55 1.06 -1.20
C TYR A 43 -8.79 1.96 -1.26
N ARG A 44 -9.59 1.86 -2.33
CA ARG A 44 -10.80 2.68 -2.52
C ARG A 44 -11.81 2.42 -1.42
N VAL A 45 -12.07 1.16 -1.08
CA VAL A 45 -13.06 0.80 -0.04
C VAL A 45 -12.60 1.28 1.34
N LEU A 46 -11.34 1.08 1.70
CA LEU A 46 -10.79 1.54 2.99
C LEU A 46 -10.78 3.07 3.10
N LYS A 47 -10.40 3.76 2.02
CA LYS A 47 -10.43 5.22 1.97
C LYS A 47 -11.84 5.77 2.12
N ALA A 48 -12.83 5.17 1.44
CA ALA A 48 -14.24 5.56 1.57
C ALA A 48 -14.77 5.37 3.01
N LYS A 49 -14.21 4.41 3.76
CA LYS A 49 -14.52 4.16 5.18
C LYS A 49 -13.78 5.08 6.15
N GLY A 50 -12.92 5.98 5.66
CA GLY A 50 -12.11 6.86 6.50
C GLY A 50 -10.94 6.17 7.20
N VAL A 51 -10.60 4.94 6.81
CA VAL A 51 -9.38 4.28 7.31
C VAL A 51 -8.17 4.98 6.67
N LYS A 52 -7.21 5.38 7.50
CA LYS A 52 -5.95 6.00 7.03
C LYS A 52 -5.25 5.02 6.10
N THR A 53 -5.21 5.34 4.81
CA THR A 53 -4.68 4.42 3.81
C THR A 53 -3.90 5.15 2.73
N ARG A 54 -2.86 4.49 2.24
CA ARG A 54 -2.03 4.99 1.14
C ARG A 54 -1.73 3.85 0.18
N LEU A 55 -1.71 4.14 -1.12
CA LEU A 55 -1.32 3.22 -2.17
C LEU A 55 -0.16 3.83 -2.94
N ILE A 56 0.94 3.08 -3.05
CA ILE A 56 2.12 3.44 -3.83
C ILE A 56 2.27 2.39 -4.93
N VAL A 57 2.25 2.85 -6.18
CA VAL A 57 2.42 2.00 -7.36
C VAL A 57 3.80 2.28 -7.95
N PHE A 58 4.59 1.22 -8.15
CA PHE A 58 5.94 1.31 -8.71
C PHE A 58 5.91 1.04 -10.22
N PRO A 59 6.13 2.07 -11.08
CA PRO A 59 6.04 1.92 -12.52
C PRO A 59 7.05 0.92 -13.08
N GLY A 60 6.63 0.09 -14.03
CA GLY A 60 7.48 -0.91 -14.66
C GLY A 60 7.95 -2.06 -13.76
N GLN A 61 7.55 -2.11 -12.48
CA GLN A 61 7.88 -3.22 -11.57
C GLN A 61 6.82 -4.32 -11.63
N GLY A 62 7.24 -5.56 -11.37
CA GLY A 62 6.36 -6.73 -11.33
C GLY A 62 5.99 -7.14 -9.91
N HIS A 63 5.96 -8.44 -9.63
CA HIS A 63 5.62 -8.98 -8.31
C HIS A 63 6.58 -8.59 -7.19
N GLY A 64 7.86 -8.41 -7.54
CA GLY A 64 8.86 -7.84 -6.64
C GLY A 64 9.34 -6.50 -7.18
N ILE A 65 9.66 -5.61 -6.26
CA ILE A 65 10.37 -4.37 -6.55
C ILE A 65 11.86 -4.68 -6.44
N PHE A 66 12.60 -4.57 -7.55
CA PHE A 66 14.00 -5.03 -7.60
C PHE A 66 14.99 -3.97 -8.07
N LYS A 67 14.52 -2.92 -8.76
CA LYS A 67 15.41 -1.84 -9.16
C LYS A 67 15.90 -1.10 -7.90
N PRO A 68 17.22 -0.82 -7.76
CA PRO A 68 17.77 -0.29 -6.51
C PRO A 68 17.10 0.99 -6.01
N ARG A 69 16.78 1.93 -6.89
CA ARG A 69 16.10 3.18 -6.54
C ARG A 69 14.70 2.91 -5.98
N GLU A 70 13.93 2.05 -6.64
CA GLU A 70 12.58 1.70 -6.24
C GLU A 70 12.56 0.87 -4.95
N CYS A 71 13.56 0.02 -4.73
CA CYS A 71 13.78 -0.65 -3.45
C CYS A 71 14.06 0.35 -2.31
N TYR A 72 14.92 1.34 -2.56
CA TYR A 72 15.20 2.40 -1.60
C TYR A 72 13.92 3.19 -1.28
N ALA A 73 13.19 3.63 -2.30
CA ALA A 73 11.90 4.30 -2.13
C ALA A 73 10.92 3.44 -1.32
N LEU A 74 10.78 2.15 -1.63
CA LEU A 74 9.95 1.21 -0.87
C LEU A 74 10.31 1.19 0.62
N MET A 75 11.60 1.10 0.94
CA MET A 75 12.10 1.05 2.31
C MET A 75 11.88 2.38 3.06
N VAL A 76 12.13 3.51 2.40
CA VAL A 76 11.87 4.85 2.98
C VAL A 76 10.39 5.03 3.31
N GLN A 77 9.50 4.61 2.41
CA GLN A 77 8.06 4.72 2.63
C GLN A 77 7.59 3.82 3.78
N ASN A 78 8.17 2.63 3.93
CA ASN A 78 7.92 1.77 5.09
C ASN A 78 8.36 2.45 6.39
N TYR A 79 9.60 2.95 6.42
CA TYR A 79 10.14 3.65 7.58
C TYR A 79 9.24 4.83 7.99
N ARG A 80 8.91 5.73 7.06
CA ARG A 80 8.04 6.89 7.33
C ARG A 80 6.65 6.48 7.83
N TRP A 81 6.07 5.44 7.24
CA TRP A 81 4.76 4.94 7.64
C TRP A 81 4.75 4.42 9.07
N PHE A 82 5.76 3.62 9.44
CA PHE A 82 5.88 3.10 10.80
C PHE A 82 6.21 4.20 11.79
N VAL A 83 7.16 5.07 11.49
CA VAL A 83 7.53 6.20 12.36
C VAL A 83 6.31 7.07 12.67
N HIS A 84 5.52 7.44 11.67
CA HIS A 84 4.31 8.23 11.89
C HIS A 84 3.24 7.48 12.70
N HIS A 85 2.91 6.24 12.33
CA HIS A 85 1.76 5.54 12.93
C HIS A 85 2.09 4.75 14.20
N LEU A 86 3.35 4.43 14.45
CA LEU A 86 3.81 3.69 15.64
C LEU A 86 4.47 4.62 16.67
N LEU A 87 5.27 5.59 16.22
CA LEU A 87 6.02 6.49 17.11
C LEU A 87 5.38 7.88 17.27
N GLY A 88 4.40 8.22 16.43
CA GLY A 88 3.63 9.47 16.54
C GLY A 88 4.32 10.69 15.96
N GLU A 89 5.40 10.50 15.20
CA GLU A 89 6.08 11.59 14.50
C GLU A 89 5.25 12.12 13.32
N GLU A 90 5.57 13.31 12.82
CA GLU A 90 4.84 13.91 11.70
C GLU A 90 5.09 13.14 10.38
N LEU A 91 4.03 12.92 9.59
CA LEU A 91 4.17 12.26 8.30
C LEU A 91 4.61 13.27 7.26
N ASP A 92 5.90 13.29 6.96
CA ASP A 92 6.41 14.08 5.84
C ASP A 92 6.07 13.41 4.50
N LEU A 93 5.01 13.92 3.88
CA LEU A 93 4.51 13.51 2.57
C LEU A 93 5.15 14.28 1.41
N LEU A 94 5.83 15.38 1.69
CA LEU A 94 6.39 16.26 0.67
C LEU A 94 7.80 15.87 0.30
N MET A 95 8.53 15.07 1.08
CA MET A 95 9.83 14.59 0.62
C MET A 95 9.74 13.47 -0.43
N ASP A 96 10.46 13.62 -1.53
CA ASP A 96 10.62 12.60 -2.56
C ASP A 96 11.49 11.41 -2.09
N ASP A 97 11.75 10.49 -3.01
CA ASP A 97 12.59 9.31 -2.80
C ASP A 97 14.09 9.63 -2.72
N THR A 98 14.49 10.90 -2.78
CA THR A 98 15.86 11.38 -2.58
C THR A 98 16.03 12.15 -1.27
N GLY A 99 14.93 12.47 -0.59
CA GLY A 99 14.93 13.27 0.63
C GLY A 99 14.84 14.78 0.35
N GLU A 100 14.54 15.18 -0.89
CA GLU A 100 14.26 16.56 -1.25
C GLU A 100 12.77 16.85 -1.09
N THR A 101 12.44 18.01 -0.52
CA THR A 101 11.05 18.47 -0.44
C THR A 101 10.55 18.78 -1.85
N ILE A 102 9.50 18.08 -2.28
CA ILE A 102 8.73 18.37 -3.47
C ILE A 102 7.95 19.66 -3.18
N GLU A 103 8.54 20.81 -3.51
CA GLU A 103 7.78 22.06 -3.58
C GLU A 103 6.71 21.93 -4.67
N GLY A 104 5.50 22.37 -4.33
CA GLY A 104 4.30 22.29 -5.18
C GLY A 104 4.24 23.30 -6.31
#